data_AF-X1AKL1-F1
#
_entry.id   AF-X1AKL1-F1
#
_cell.length_a   1.000
_cell.length_b   1.000
_cell.length_c   1.000
_cell.angle_alpha   90.00
_cell.angle_beta   90.00
_cell.angle_gamma   90.00
#
_symmetry.space_group_name_H-M   'P 1'
#
loop_
_entity.id
_entity.type
_entity.pdbx_description
1 polymer ?
#
loop_
_entity_poly.entity_id
_entity_poly.type
_entity_poly.pdbx_seq_one_letter_code
_entity_poly.pdbx_strand_id
1 'polypeptide(L)'
;MDYPSVWIVIPAYNEAQIIEDVLHELLEYDSSYNVIVVDDGSSDTTAAIAKKFSTQVLIHPINLGQGAALATGIEYALRANAQIIVTFDADGQMRPQDIGTLVDKVVNEGVDVALGTRFLASPPEGMPRMKRLTLKLATVLTKLTTGLKITDTHNG
;
A
#
# COMPACT_ATOMS: atom_id res chain seq x y z
N MET A 1 -7.06 -17.63 7.66
CA MET A 1 -6.37 -17.10 8.85
C MET A 1 -7.17 -15.88 9.25
N ASP A 2 -7.72 -15.83 10.47
CA ASP A 2 -8.45 -14.63 10.92
C ASP A 2 -7.41 -13.58 11.33
N TYR A 3 -7.02 -12.73 10.36
CA TYR A 3 -6.19 -11.58 10.65
C TYR A 3 -7.03 -10.47 11.32
N PRO A 4 -6.39 -9.56 12.07
CA PRO A 4 -6.98 -8.26 12.41
C PRO A 4 -7.54 -7.59 11.14
N SER A 5 -8.53 -6.70 11.27
CA SER A 5 -9.14 -6.06 10.09
C SER A 5 -8.08 -5.42 9.17
N VAL A 6 -7.91 -5.98 7.98
CA VAL A 6 -6.96 -5.51 6.96
C VAL A 6 -7.69 -4.55 6.02
N TRP A 7 -7.11 -3.37 5.85
CA TRP A 7 -7.60 -2.31 4.98
C TRP A 7 -6.59 -2.03 3.88
N ILE A 8 -7.06 -2.04 2.64
CA ILE A 8 -6.21 -1.81 1.46
C ILE A 8 -6.58 -0.46 0.88
N VAL A 9 -5.61 0.46 0.80
CA VAL A 9 -5.79 1.79 0.23
C VAL A 9 -5.16 1.81 -1.17
N ILE A 10 -5.99 2.08 -2.17
CA ILE A 10 -5.61 2.13 -3.58
C ILE A 10 -5.82 3.56 -4.10
N PRO A 11 -4.74 4.35 -4.28
CA PRO A 11 -4.84 5.60 -5.03
C PRO A 11 -5.04 5.27 -6.52
N ALA A 12 -5.94 5.98 -7.19
CA ALA A 12 -6.23 5.78 -8.62
C ALA A 12 -6.43 7.12 -9.34
N TYR A 13 -5.87 7.26 -10.53
CA TYR A 13 -6.08 8.41 -11.40
C TYR A 13 -6.04 8.00 -12.88
N ASN A 14 -7.19 8.01 -13.55
CA ASN A 14 -7.39 7.54 -14.91
C ASN A 14 -6.94 6.08 -15.15
N GLU A 15 -7.36 5.17 -14.26
CA GLU A 15 -7.00 3.75 -14.25
C GLU A 15 -8.15 2.84 -14.72
N ALA A 16 -9.10 3.35 -15.51
CA ALA A 16 -10.30 2.60 -15.91
C ALA A 16 -10.01 1.29 -16.65
N GLN A 17 -8.81 1.12 -17.21
CA GLN A 17 -8.41 -0.09 -17.93
C GLN A 17 -7.88 -1.21 -17.02
N ILE A 18 -7.41 -0.88 -15.81
CA ILE A 18 -6.66 -1.81 -14.95
C ILE A 18 -7.35 -2.01 -13.60
N ILE A 19 -8.06 -0.99 -13.11
CA ILE A 19 -8.68 -1.02 -11.77
C ILE A 19 -9.67 -2.18 -11.58
N GLU A 20 -10.35 -2.61 -12.65
CA GLU A 20 -11.27 -3.76 -12.58
C GLU A 20 -10.52 -5.05 -12.24
N ASP A 21 -9.43 -5.33 -12.94
CA ASP A 21 -8.60 -6.52 -12.77
C ASP A 21 -7.94 -6.52 -11.39
N VAL A 22 -7.39 -5.37 -10.96
CA VAL A 22 -6.77 -5.22 -9.62
C VAL A 22 -7.77 -5.52 -8.50
N LEU A 23 -8.98 -4.96 -8.60
CA LEU A 23 -10.02 -5.20 -7.59
C LEU A 23 -10.52 -6.64 -7.60
N HIS A 24 -10.66 -7.24 -8.79
CA HIS A 24 -11.02 -8.65 -8.92
C HIS A 24 -9.97 -9.56 -8.26
N GLU A 25 -8.69 -9.39 -8.59
CA GLU A 25 -7.60 -10.19 -8.03
C GLU A 25 -7.50 -10.05 -6.50
N LEU A 26 -7.64 -8.83 -5.97
CA LEU A 26 -7.59 -8.59 -4.52
C LEU A 26 -8.73 -9.26 -3.77
N LEU A 27 -9.97 -9.10 -4.27
CA LEU A 27 -11.16 -9.62 -3.61
C LEU A 27 -11.33 -11.13 -3.80
N GLU A 28 -10.81 -11.69 -4.90
CA GLU A 28 -10.72 -13.14 -5.11
C GLU A 28 -9.65 -13.76 -4.18
N TYR A 29 -8.53 -13.08 -3.97
CA TYR A 29 -7.48 -13.55 -3.07
C TYR A 29 -7.95 -13.60 -1.61
N ASP A 30 -8.56 -12.52 -1.12
CA ASP A 30 -9.18 -12.50 0.21
C ASP A 30 -10.38 -11.54 0.26
N SER A 31 -11.57 -12.13 0.23
CA SER A 31 -12.84 -11.39 0.32
C SER A 31 -13.07 -10.68 1.66
N SER A 32 -12.25 -10.92 2.69
CA SER A 32 -12.33 -10.24 3.98
C SER A 32 -11.62 -8.87 4.00
N TYR A 33 -10.87 -8.54 2.95
CA TYR A 33 -10.19 -7.27 2.83
C TYR A 33 -11.17 -6.10 2.70
N ASN A 34 -10.92 -5.05 3.47
CA ASN A 34 -11.65 -3.79 3.37
C ASN A 34 -10.91 -2.87 2.38
N VAL A 35 -11.39 -2.82 1.14
CA VAL A 35 -10.71 -2.06 0.08
C VAL A 35 -11.27 -0.64 -0.01
N ILE A 36 -10.38 0.35 0.01
CA ILE A 36 -10.66 1.76 -0.21
C ILE A 36 -9.97 2.17 -1.51
N VAL A 37 -10.76 2.61 -2.49
CA VAL A 37 -10.25 3.23 -3.71
C VAL A 37 -10.39 4.74 -3.56
N VAL A 38 -9.27 5.46 -3.69
CA VAL A 38 -9.26 6.92 -3.71
C VAL A 38 -9.04 7.38 -5.13
N ASP A 39 -10.13 7.75 -5.80
CA ASP A 39 -10.11 8.35 -7.13
C ASP A 39 -9.67 9.82 -7.02
N ASP A 40 -8.47 10.11 -7.48
CA ASP A 40 -7.84 11.43 -7.41
C ASP A 40 -8.32 12.36 -8.54
N GLY A 41 -9.63 12.44 -8.73
CA GLY A 41 -10.26 13.30 -9.72
C GLY A 41 -10.11 12.82 -11.16
N SER A 42 -10.27 11.51 -11.41
CA SER A 42 -10.22 10.94 -12.76
C SER A 42 -11.26 11.57 -13.69
N SER A 43 -10.88 11.65 -14.97
CA SER A 43 -11.75 12.11 -16.06
C SER A 43 -12.45 10.97 -16.80
N ASP A 44 -12.07 9.72 -16.50
CA ASP A 44 -12.57 8.50 -17.11
C ASP A 44 -13.58 7.77 -16.18
N THR A 45 -13.82 6.48 -16.42
CA THR A 45 -14.76 5.68 -15.64
C THR A 45 -14.14 4.98 -14.42
N THR A 46 -12.95 5.35 -13.96
CA THR A 46 -12.24 4.69 -12.83
C THR A 46 -13.13 4.52 -11.60
N ALA A 47 -13.68 5.61 -11.05
CA ALA A 47 -14.56 5.53 -9.88
C ALA A 47 -15.86 4.76 -10.16
N ALA A 48 -16.41 4.86 -11.37
CA ALA A 48 -17.63 4.13 -11.74
C ALA A 48 -17.40 2.62 -11.78
N ILE A 49 -16.22 2.18 -12.21
CA ILE A 49 -15.81 0.76 -12.20
C ILE A 49 -15.59 0.31 -10.77
N ALA A 50 -14.81 1.04 -9.96
CA ALA A 50 -14.53 0.68 -8.57
C ALA A 50 -15.81 0.50 -7.73
N LYS A 51 -16.83 1.35 -7.95
CA LYS A 51 -18.14 1.28 -7.27
C LYS A 51 -18.95 0.02 -7.57
N LYS A 52 -18.60 -0.77 -8.60
CA LYS A 52 -19.26 -2.05 -8.90
C LYS A 52 -18.84 -3.16 -7.94
N PHE A 53 -17.71 -2.99 -7.26
CA PHE A 53 -17.15 -3.94 -6.31
C PHE A 53 -17.57 -3.57 -4.89
N SER A 54 -17.37 -4.50 -3.94
CA SER A 54 -17.55 -4.28 -2.51
C SER A 54 -16.42 -3.41 -1.91
N THR A 55 -16.23 -2.20 -2.46
CA THR A 55 -15.17 -1.26 -2.09
C THR A 55 -15.76 0.06 -1.57
N GLN A 56 -14.99 0.79 -0.78
CA GLN A 56 -15.29 2.18 -0.44
C GLN A 56 -14.59 3.11 -1.44
N VAL A 57 -15.36 3.94 -2.13
CA VAL A 57 -14.80 4.84 -3.16
C VAL A 57 -14.86 6.29 -2.69
N LEU A 58 -13.68 6.87 -2.45
CA LEU A 58 -13.48 8.28 -2.13
C LEU A 58 -13.07 9.02 -3.39
N ILE A 59 -13.66 10.19 -3.66
CA ILE A 59 -13.42 10.93 -4.90
C ILE A 59 -12.94 12.33 -4.56
N HIS A 60 -11.74 12.68 -5.03
CA HIS A 60 -11.27 14.05 -5.00
C HIS A 60 -11.91 14.85 -6.14
N PRO A 61 -12.28 16.12 -5.91
CA PRO A 61 -12.89 16.96 -6.95
C PRO A 61 -11.90 17.39 -8.03
N ILE A 62 -10.60 17.34 -7.73
CA ILE A 62 -9.47 17.63 -8.64
C ILE A 62 -8.33 16.68 -8.28
N ASN A 63 -7.39 16.48 -9.20
CA ASN A 63 -6.16 15.74 -8.92
C ASN A 63 -5.28 16.50 -7.91
N LEU A 64 -5.03 15.88 -6.77
CA LEU A 64 -4.20 16.40 -5.67
C LEU A 64 -2.85 15.67 -5.55
N GLY A 65 -2.66 14.59 -6.31
CA GLY A 65 -1.50 13.71 -6.31
C GLY A 65 -1.66 12.47 -5.43
N GLN A 66 -0.89 11.43 -5.76
CA GLN A 66 -0.91 10.13 -5.09
C GLN A 66 -0.74 10.21 -3.57
N GLY A 67 0.16 11.07 -3.08
CA GLY A 67 0.36 11.27 -1.64
C GLY A 67 -0.89 11.81 -0.92
N ALA A 68 -1.65 12.70 -1.56
CA ALA A 68 -2.90 13.22 -1.01
C ALA A 68 -4.01 12.15 -1.06
N ALA A 69 -4.05 11.34 -2.12
CA ALA A 69 -4.96 10.21 -2.23
C ALA A 69 -4.71 9.15 -1.15
N LEU A 70 -3.44 8.78 -0.93
CA LEU A 70 -3.02 7.89 0.15
C LEU A 70 -3.39 8.44 1.52
N ALA A 71 -3.09 9.72 1.79
CA ALA A 71 -3.44 10.36 3.06
C ALA A 71 -4.95 10.29 3.34
N THR A 72 -5.77 10.57 2.33
CA THR A 72 -7.24 10.51 2.44
C THR A 72 -7.72 9.08 2.73
N GLY A 73 -7.19 8.08 2.03
CA GLY A 73 -7.56 6.69 2.27
C GLY A 73 -7.11 6.17 3.63
N ILE A 74 -5.90 6.53 4.07
CA ILE A 74 -5.38 6.20 5.41
C ILE A 74 -6.24 6.85 6.48
N GLU A 75 -6.58 8.14 6.34
CA GLU A 75 -7.44 8.83 7.31
C GLU A 75 -8.83 8.17 7.41
N TYR A 76 -9.40 7.77 6.28
CA TYR A 76 -10.66 7.02 6.26
C TYR A 76 -10.54 5.68 7.00
N ALA A 77 -9.49 4.89 6.70
CA ALA A 77 -9.25 3.60 7.35
C ALA A 77 -9.07 3.77 8.87
N LEU A 78 -8.32 4.78 9.32
CA LEU A 78 -8.14 5.08 10.74
C LEU A 78 -9.47 5.43 11.43
N ARG A 79 -10.33 6.24 10.78
CA ARG A 79 -11.68 6.55 11.28
C ARG A 79 -12.58 5.30 11.36
N ALA A 80 -12.32 4.30 10.52
CA ALA A 80 -12.98 3.01 10.55
C ALA A 80 -12.36 2.00 11.54
N ASN A 81 -11.39 2.42 12.36
CA ASN A 81 -10.66 1.58 13.32
C ASN A 81 -9.86 0.43 12.66
N ALA A 82 -9.27 0.70 11.49
CA ALA A 82 -8.36 -0.23 10.83
C ALA A 82 -7.23 -0.66 11.77
N GLN A 83 -6.98 -1.97 11.83
CA GLN A 83 -5.88 -2.52 12.61
C GLN A 83 -4.60 -2.68 11.78
N ILE A 84 -4.77 -2.97 10.48
CA ILE A 84 -3.67 -3.05 9.52
C ILE A 84 -4.09 -2.26 8.28
N ILE A 85 -3.23 -1.37 7.83
CA ILE A 85 -3.41 -0.60 6.59
C ILE A 85 -2.29 -0.98 5.64
N VAL A 86 -2.67 -1.32 4.40
CA VAL A 86 -1.78 -1.68 3.32
C VAL A 86 -2.01 -0.70 2.18
N THR A 87 -0.96 -0.03 1.73
CA THR A 87 -1.00 0.79 0.52
C THR A 87 -0.73 -0.11 -0.68
N PHE A 88 -1.54 0.02 -1.72
CA PHE A 88 -1.46 -0.83 -2.90
C PHE A 88 -1.71 -0.01 -4.16
N ASP A 89 -0.78 -0.02 -5.11
CA ASP A 89 -0.89 0.78 -6.33
C ASP A 89 -1.81 0.13 -7.36
N ALA A 90 -2.51 0.96 -8.14
CA ALA A 90 -3.45 0.51 -9.17
C ALA A 90 -2.77 0.06 -10.49
N ASP A 91 -1.44 0.05 -10.56
CA ASP A 91 -0.67 -0.17 -11.80
C ASP A 91 -0.55 -1.65 -12.24
N GLY A 92 -1.12 -2.56 -11.45
CA GLY A 92 -1.10 -4.01 -11.70
C GLY A 92 0.27 -4.68 -11.49
N GLN A 93 1.28 -3.98 -10.96
CA GLN A 93 2.60 -4.55 -10.67
C GLN A 93 2.68 -5.21 -9.29
N MET A 94 1.80 -4.81 -8.38
CA MET A 94 1.68 -5.41 -7.05
C MET A 94 0.80 -6.64 -7.10
N ARG A 95 1.17 -7.68 -6.33
CA ARG A 95 0.42 -8.94 -6.31
C ARG A 95 -0.28 -9.11 -4.96
N PRO A 96 -1.53 -9.58 -4.90
CA PRO A 96 -2.24 -9.82 -3.64
C PRO A 96 -1.48 -10.72 -2.65
N GLN A 97 -0.68 -11.68 -3.14
CA GLN A 97 0.12 -12.58 -2.29
C GLN A 97 1.20 -11.84 -1.48
N ASP A 98 1.70 -10.70 -2.00
CA ASP A 98 2.68 -9.87 -1.30
C ASP A 98 2.05 -9.18 -0.09
N ILE A 99 0.74 -8.90 -0.13
CA ILE A 99 -0.04 -8.37 1.01
C ILE A 99 -0.03 -9.38 2.15
N GLY A 100 -0.43 -10.63 1.89
CA GLY A 100 -0.47 -11.68 2.91
C GLY A 100 0.88 -11.85 3.62
N THR A 101 1.96 -11.86 2.84
CA THR A 101 3.34 -11.95 3.37
C THR A 101 3.71 -10.77 4.27
N LEU A 102 3.27 -9.55 3.94
CA LEU A 102 3.53 -8.36 4.75
C LEU A 102 2.70 -8.36 6.03
N VAL A 103 1.41 -8.68 5.92
CA VAL A 103 0.47 -8.80 7.05
C VAL A 103 0.99 -9.84 8.04
N ASP A 104 1.43 -11.01 7.56
CA ASP A 104 2.01 -12.07 8.40
C ASP A 104 3.22 -11.59 9.20
N LYS A 105 4.12 -10.81 8.59
CA LYS A 105 5.29 -10.28 9.29
C LYS A 105 4.90 -9.25 10.33
N VAL A 106 3.97 -8.34 10.01
CA VAL A 106 3.46 -7.33 10.94
C VAL A 106 2.86 -8.01 12.17
N VAL A 107 1.99 -9.00 11.97
CA VAL A 107 1.28 -9.70 13.05
C VAL A 107 2.22 -10.59 13.87
N ASN A 108 3.04 -11.42 13.23
CA ASN A 108 3.82 -12.43 13.93
C ASN A 108 5.14 -11.90 14.52
N GLU A 109 5.76 -10.89 13.90
CA GLU A 109 6.99 -10.29 14.40
C GLU A 109 6.74 -9.06 15.28
N GLY A 110 5.49 -8.59 15.38
CA GLY A 110 5.11 -7.45 16.21
C GLY A 110 5.74 -6.14 15.76
N VAL A 111 5.86 -5.94 14.44
CA VAL A 111 6.47 -4.73 13.86
C VAL A 111 5.39 -3.72 13.47
N ASP A 112 5.64 -2.43 13.71
CA ASP A 112 4.67 -1.37 13.42
C ASP A 112 4.52 -1.06 11.92
N VAL A 113 5.58 -1.32 11.14
CA VAL A 113 5.62 -1.05 9.70
C VAL A 113 6.43 -2.14 8.98
N ALA A 114 5.87 -2.71 7.93
CA ALA A 114 6.57 -3.57 6.99
C ALA A 114 6.59 -2.91 5.60
N LEU A 115 7.76 -2.89 4.98
CA LEU A 115 7.94 -2.36 3.63
C LEU A 115 8.28 -3.52 2.68
N GLY A 116 7.44 -3.73 1.68
CA GLY A 116 7.76 -4.61 0.56
C GLY A 116 8.86 -3.97 -0.28
N THR A 117 9.95 -4.70 -0.53
CA THR A 117 10.95 -4.27 -1.51
C THR A 117 11.26 -5.40 -2.47
N ARG A 118 11.26 -5.09 -3.77
CA ARG A 118 11.65 -6.04 -4.83
C ARG A 118 13.15 -6.37 -4.76
N PHE A 119 13.94 -5.56 -4.05
CA PHE A 119 15.40 -5.70 -3.89
C PHE A 119 15.83 -6.68 -2.79
N LEU A 120 14.96 -6.99 -1.82
CA LEU A 120 15.30 -7.90 -0.72
C LEU A 120 15.17 -9.39 -1.10
N ALA A 121 14.43 -9.71 -2.17
CA ALA A 121 14.28 -11.09 -2.62
C ALA A 121 15.59 -11.68 -3.19
N SER A 122 16.49 -10.83 -3.70
CA SER A 122 17.87 -11.16 -4.07
C SER A 122 18.67 -9.86 -4.21
N PRO A 123 19.72 -9.62 -3.39
CA PRO A 123 20.61 -8.49 -3.66
C PRO A 123 21.26 -8.72 -5.03
N PRO A 124 21.30 -7.71 -5.92
CA PRO A 124 22.06 -7.81 -7.16
C PRO A 124 23.52 -8.18 -6.82
N GLU A 125 24.10 -9.14 -7.54
CA GLU A 125 25.53 -9.46 -7.39
C GLU A 125 26.36 -8.18 -7.53
N GLY A 126 27.20 -7.87 -6.53
CA GLY A 126 28.13 -6.73 -6.58
C GLY A 126 27.78 -5.50 -5.74
N MET A 127 26.75 -5.53 -4.88
CA MET A 127 26.43 -4.34 -4.05
C MET A 127 27.56 -4.00 -3.05
N PRO A 128 28.12 -2.76 -3.07
CA PRO A 128 29.24 -2.38 -2.21
C PRO A 128 28.89 -2.37 -0.72
N ARG A 129 29.77 -2.94 0.12
CA ARG A 129 29.58 -3.04 1.59
C ARG A 129 29.30 -1.70 2.28
N MET A 130 29.84 -0.61 1.73
CA MET A 130 29.60 0.75 2.22
C MET A 130 28.13 1.17 2.09
N LYS A 131 27.47 0.85 0.96
CA LYS A 131 26.06 1.19 0.69
C LYS A 131 25.11 0.41 1.61
N ARG A 132 25.50 -0.81 1.99
CA ARG A 132 24.79 -1.64 2.99
C ARG A 132 24.87 -1.05 4.40
N LEU A 133 26.02 -0.47 4.74
CA LEU A 133 26.21 0.20 6.03
C LEU A 133 25.43 1.51 6.08
N THR A 134 25.41 2.28 4.98
CA THR A 134 24.62 3.52 4.85
C THR A 134 23.12 3.26 5.01
N LEU A 135 22.58 2.23 4.36
CA LEU A 135 21.15 1.88 4.50
C LEU A 135 20.81 1.48 5.94
N LYS A 136 21.64 0.66 6.60
CA LYS A 136 21.45 0.31 8.02
C LYS A 136 21.56 1.52 8.95
N LEU A 137 22.48 2.44 8.68
CA LEU A 137 22.65 3.66 9.47
C LEU A 137 21.47 4.62 9.27
N ALA A 138 20.93 4.74 8.06
CA ALA A 138 19.70 5.49 7.80
C ALA A 138 18.52 4.90 8.59
N THR A 139 18.36 3.58 8.56
CA THR A 139 17.34 2.87 9.34
C THR A 139 17.46 3.12 10.86
N VAL A 140 18.68 3.25 11.40
CA VAL A 140 18.93 3.50 12.83
C VAL A 140 18.78 4.98 13.19
N LEU A 141 19.19 5.90 12.31
CA LEU A 141 19.05 7.34 12.55
C LEU A 141 17.58 7.76 12.53
N THR A 142 16.79 7.27 11.58
CA THR A 142 15.34 7.51 11.53
C THR A 142 14.66 6.97 12.79
N LYS A 143 15.13 5.81 13.31
CA LYS A 143 14.67 5.20 14.56
C LYS A 143 14.98 6.04 15.80
N LEU A 144 16.04 6.86 15.77
CA LEU A 144 16.50 7.68 16.90
C LEU A 144 15.92 9.11 16.88
N THR A 145 15.63 9.67 15.71
CA THR A 145 15.11 11.04 15.60
C THR A 145 13.59 11.12 15.43
N THR A 146 12.94 10.05 14.95
CA THR A 146 11.46 9.98 14.78
C THR A 146 10.82 8.72 15.36
N GLY A 147 11.62 7.74 15.80
CA GLY A 147 11.12 6.41 16.21
C GLY A 147 10.89 5.43 15.05
N LEU A 148 10.89 5.88 13.80
CA LEU A 148 10.52 5.06 12.63
C LEU A 148 11.75 4.52 11.88
N LYS A 149 11.71 3.26 11.42
CA LYS A 149 12.76 2.66 10.57
C LYS A 149 12.36 2.81 9.09
N ILE A 150 12.90 3.82 8.39
CA ILE A 150 12.69 3.97 6.94
C ILE A 150 13.99 3.67 6.20
N THR A 151 13.92 2.82 5.17
CA THR A 151 15.08 2.37 4.36
C THR A 151 14.94 2.75 2.88
N ASP A 152 13.86 3.42 2.48
CA ASP A 152 13.66 3.90 1.11
C ASP A 152 12.93 5.24 1.09
N THR A 153 13.33 6.12 0.19
CA THR A 153 12.80 7.49 0.04
C THR A 153 12.01 7.66 -1.27
N HIS A 154 11.73 6.56 -1.97
CA HIS A 154 11.01 6.57 -3.25
C HIS A 154 9.83 5.58 -3.34
N ASN A 155 9.30 5.13 -2.19
CA ASN A 155 7.97 4.51 -2.17
C ASN A 155 6.95 5.62 -1.94
N GLY A 156 6.46 6.18 -3.04
CA GLY A 156 5.39 7.16 -3.11
C GLY A 156 4.48 6.80 -4.25
#